data_AF-A0A1I6E9I3-F1
#
_entry.id   AF-A0A1I6E9I3-F1
#
_cell.length_a   1.000
_cell.length_b   1.000
_cell.length_c   1.000
_cell.angle_alpha   90.00
_cell.angle_beta   90.00
_cell.angle_gamma   90.00
#
_symmetry.space_group_name_H-M   'P 1'
#
loop_
_entity.id
_entity.type
_entity.pdbx_description
1 polymer ?
#
loop_
_entity_poly.entity_id
_entity_poly.type
_entity_poly.pdbx_seq_one_letter_code
_entity_poly.pdbx_strand_id
1 'polypeptide(L)' 'MWLLVRLARWARHPPSPARARLILGVFVICLLLVVLERLVGLPDWASLDPRGARWPLR' A
#
# COMPACT_ATOMS: atom_id res chain seq x y z
N MET A 1 -18.51 17.96 -17.00
CA MET A 1 -18.97 16.93 -16.05
C MET A 1 -18.95 15.52 -16.67
N TRP A 2 -17.79 15.05 -17.16
CA TRP A 2 -17.68 13.75 -17.86
C TRP A 2 -16.76 12.75 -17.13
N LEU A 3 -15.81 13.24 -16.33
CA LEU A 3 -14.92 12.44 -15.49
C LEU A 3 -15.66 11.63 -14.42
N LEU A 4 -16.70 12.20 -13.80
CA LEU A 4 -17.49 11.53 -12.76
C LEU A 4 -18.22 10.29 -13.30
N VAL A 5 -18.68 10.32 -14.55
CA VAL A 5 -19.36 9.18 -15.19
C VAL A 5 -18.37 8.05 -15.52
N ARG A 6 -17.09 8.37 -15.73
CA ARG A 6 -16.03 7.35 -15.84
C ARG A 6 -15.78 6.67 -14.50
N LEU A 7 -15.61 7.44 -13.42
CA LEU A 7 -15.43 6.89 -12.06
C LEU A 7 -16.62 6.00 -11.64
N ALA A 8 -17.86 6.41 -11.94
CA ALA A 8 -19.05 5.62 -11.66
C ALA A 8 -19.10 4.29 -12.46
N ARG A 9 -18.58 4.27 -13.69
CA ARG A 9 -18.47 3.02 -14.46
C ARG A 9 -17.39 2.08 -13.91
N TRP A 10 -16.29 2.61 -13.40
CA TRP A 10 -15.25 1.81 -12.72
C TRP A 10 -15.79 1.13 -11.46
N ALA A 11 -16.68 1.80 -10.72
CA ALA A 11 -17.33 1.20 -9.56
C ALA A 11 -18.32 0.09 -9.94
N ARG A 12 -19.03 0.22 -11.07
CA ARG A 12 -20.04 -0.76 -11.54
C ARG A 12 -19.46 -1.93 -12.33
N HIS A 13 -18.39 -1.70 -13.09
CA HIS A 13 -17.61 -2.71 -13.81
C HIS A 13 -16.16 -2.67 -13.32
N PRO A 14 -15.89 -3.17 -12.10
CA PRO A 14 -14.53 -3.21 -11.59
C PRO A 14 -13.68 -4.11 -12.51
N PRO A 15 -12.54 -3.63 -13.03
CA PRO A 15 -11.67 -4.42 -13.87
C PRO A 15 -11.14 -5.64 -13.09
N SER A 16 -11.60 -6.82 -13.48
CA SER A 16 -11.29 -8.15 -12.93
C SER A 16 -11.26 -8.23 -11.39
N PRO A 17 -12.21 -8.93 -10.74
CA PRO A 17 -12.21 -9.09 -9.29
C PRO A 17 -10.96 -9.81 -8.73
N ALA A 18 -10.17 -10.45 -9.60
CA ALA A 18 -8.87 -11.03 -9.23
C ALA A 18 -7.82 -9.97 -8.87
N ARG A 19 -7.70 -8.87 -9.64
CA ARG A 19 -6.74 -7.80 -9.36
C ARG A 19 -7.08 -7.03 -8.09
N ALA A 20 -8.36 -6.74 -7.87
CA ALA A 20 -8.83 -6.08 -6.66
C ALA A 20 -8.51 -6.90 -5.39
N ARG A 21 -8.71 -8.23 -5.44
CA ARG A 21 -8.35 -9.14 -4.35
C ARG A 21 -6.85 -9.24 -4.12
N LEU A 22 -6.05 -9.25 -5.19
CA LEU A 22 -4.59 -9.21 -5.09
C LEU A 22 -4.12 -7.95 -4.36
N ILE A 23 -4.60 -6.78 -4.79
CA ILE A 23 -4.23 -5.50 -4.18
C ILE A 23 -4.72 -5.44 -2.73
N LEU A 24 -5.96 -5.86 -2.46
CA LEU A 24 -6.51 -5.89 -1.10
C LEU A 24 -5.70 -6.82 -0.19
N GLY A 25 -5.31 -8.01 -0.67
CA GLY A 25 -4.47 -8.95 0.07
C GLY A 25 -3.09 -8.36 0.39
N VAL A 26 -2.42 -7.78 -0.61
CA VAL A 26 -1.12 -7.10 -0.42
C VAL A 26 -1.24 -5.94 0.57
N PHE A 27 -2.29 -5.13 0.44
CA PHE A 27 -2.54 -3.99 1.31
C PHE A 27 -2.73 -4.42 2.77
N VAL A 28 -3.51 -5.48 3.00
CA VAL A 28 -3.70 -6.07 4.33
C VAL A 28 -2.38 -6.59 4.90
N ILE A 29 -1.55 -7.25 4.09
CA ILE A 29 -0.23 -7.73 4.52
C ILE A 29 0.67 -6.56 4.95
N CYS A 30 0.75 -5.50 4.14
CA CYS A 30 1.51 -4.29 4.49
C CYS A 30 1.03 -3.66 5.80
N LEU A 31 -0.28 -3.52 5.97
CA LEU A 31 -0.88 -2.96 7.19
C LEU A 31 -0.54 -3.80 8.43
N LEU A 32 -0.63 -5.12 8.29
CA LEU A 32 -0.30 -6.05 9.37
C LEU A 32 1.17 -5.90 9.76
N LEU A 33 2.06 -5.78 8.77
CA LEU A 33 3.50 -5.58 9.00
C LEU A 33 3.77 -4.30 9.79
N VAL A 34 3.15 -3.19 9.41
CA VAL A 34 3.30 -1.89 10.09
C VAL A 34 2.74 -1.93 11.51
N VAL A 35 1.60 -2.59 11.72
CA VAL A 35 1.02 -2.74 13.06
C VAL A 35 1.96 -3.56 13.96
N LEU A 36 2.52 -4.65 13.44
CA LEU A 36 3.51 -5.45 14.16
C LEU A 36 4.77 -4.65 14.47
N GLU A 37 5.23 -3.81 13.53
CA GLU A 37 6.35 -2.87 13.73
C GLU A 37 6.11 -1.91 14.89
N ARG A 38 4.91 -1.32 14.95
CA ARG A 38 4.54 -0.34 15.97
C ARG A 38 4.33 -0.95 17.35
N LEU A 39 3.85 -2.19 17.43
CA LEU A 39 3.49 -2.83 18.70
C LEU A 39 4.65 -3.59 19.35
N VAL A 40 5.46 -4.30 18.55
CA VAL A 40 6.55 -5.15 19.08
C VAL A 40 7.92 -4.48 18.92
N GLY A 41 8.05 -3.53 17.99
CA GLY A 41 9.35 -3.04 17.53
C GLY A 41 9.96 -4.07 16.58
N LEU A 42 10.29 -3.66 15.36
CA LEU A 42 10.99 -4.55 14.42
C LEU A 42 12.44 -4.73 14.89
N PRO A 43 12.95 -5.98 14.90
CA PRO A 43 14.37 -6.25 15.20
C PRO A 43 15.29 -5.59 14.16
N ASP A 44 16.55 -5.34 14.51
CA ASP A 44 17.50 -4.56 13.69
C ASP A 44 17.71 -5.07 12.25
N TRP A 45 17.42 -6.35 11.98
CA TRP A 45 17.46 -6.93 10.64
C TRP A 45 16.25 -6.57 9.75
N ALA A 46 15.15 -6.17 10.37
CA ALA A 46 13.91 -5.75 9.72
C ALA A 46 13.67 -4.23 9.82
N SER A 47 14.30 -3.58 10.79
CA SER A 47 14.25 -2.14 10.97
C SER A 47 14.96 -1.43 9.82
N LEU A 48 14.28 -0.49 9.17
CA LEU A 48 14.88 0.33 8.13
C LEU A 48 15.85 1.32 8.80
N ASP A 49 17.15 1.19 8.55
CA ASP A 49 18.11 2.22 8.95
C ASP A 49 17.76 3.53 8.22
N PRO A 50 17.35 4.61 8.94
CA PRO A 50 16.99 5.88 8.33
C PRO A 50 18.14 6.49 7.49
N ARG A 51 19.38 6.00 7.67
CA ARG A 51 20.57 6.44 6.95
C ARG A 51 20.51 6.20 5.43
N GLY A 52 19.62 5.33 4.95
CA GLY A 52 19.41 5.12 3.51
C GLY A 52 18.60 6.22 2.81
N ALA A 53 17.88 7.07 3.56
CA ALA A 53 17.09 8.19 3.02
C ALA A 53 17.93 9.47 2.83
N ARG A 54 19.24 9.33 2.59
CA ARG A 54 20.09 10.46 2.22
C ARG A 54 19.96 10.70 0.72
N TRP A 55 18.77 11.09 0.27
CA TRP A 55 18.58 11.60 -1.09
C TRP A 55 19.36 12.92 -1.18
N PRO A 56 20.48 13.01 -1.93
CA PRO A 56 21.16 14.27 -2.12
C PRO A 56 20.40 15.00 -3.23
N LEU A 57 19.28 15.63 -2.89
CA LEU A 57 18.73 16.69 -3.73
C LEU A 57 19.54 17.96 -3.46
N ARG A 58 20.70 18.04 -4.10
CA ARG A 58 21.46 19.27 -4.35
C ARG A 58 21.96 19.25 -5.79
#